data_AF-A0A528EK35-F1
#
_entry.id   AF-A0A528EK35-F1
#
_cell.length_a   1.000
_cell.length_b   1.000
_cell.length_c   1.000
_cell.angle_alpha   90.00
_cell.angle_beta   90.00
_cell.angle_gamma   90.00
#
_symmetry.space_group_name_H-M   'P 1'
#
loop_
_entity.id
_entity.type
_entity.pdbx_description
1 polymer ?
#
loop_
_entity_poly.entity_id
_entity_poly.type
_entity_poly.pdbx_seq_one_letter_code
_entity_poly.pdbx_strand_id
1 'polypeptide(L)' 'AMLIGNGPDAMHRVSMIGNDMKLDTGIGMCGKAGQGVPVGVGQPHLRMNQMTVGGTRV' A
#
# COMPACT_ATOMS: atom_id res chain seq x y z
N ALA A 1 5.24 -12.06 3.99
CA ALA A 1 4.89 -12.42 2.61
C ALA A 1 5.01 -11.19 1.73
N MET A 2 5.40 -11.35 0.47
CA MET A 2 5.36 -10.24 -0.50
C MET A 2 3.98 -10.19 -1.16
N LEU A 3 3.47 -9.00 -1.44
CA LEU A 3 2.22 -8.81 -2.19
C LEU A 3 2.57 -8.25 -3.57
N ILE A 4 1.93 -8.77 -4.63
CA ILE A 4 2.14 -8.30 -6.01
C ILE A 4 0.83 -8.10 -6.78
N GLY A 5 0.77 -7.06 -7.62
CA GLY A 5 -0.35 -6.73 -8.48
C GLY A 5 -0.05 -5.56 -9.41
N ASN A 6 -0.90 -5.34 -10.42
CA ASN A 6 -0.87 -4.16 -11.29
C ASN A 6 -1.56 -2.99 -10.57
N GLY A 7 -0.92 -1.83 -10.49
CA GLY A 7 -1.41 -0.68 -9.71
C GLY A 7 -2.82 -0.20 -10.11
N PRO A 8 -3.03 0.26 -11.35
CA PRO A 8 -4.36 0.63 -11.83
C PRO A 8 -5.43 -0.45 -11.62
N ASP A 9 -5.15 -1.71 -11.98
CA ASP A 9 -6.12 -2.80 -11.80
C ASP A 9 -6.40 -3.10 -10.33
N ALA A 10 -5.39 -2.95 -9.46
CA ALA A 10 -5.50 -3.14 -8.03
C ALA A 10 -6.42 -2.09 -7.39
N MET A 11 -6.35 -0.83 -7.83
CA MET A 11 -7.20 0.24 -7.30
C MET A 11 -8.68 -0.02 -7.56
N HIS A 12 -9.03 -0.61 -8.71
CA HIS A 12 -10.40 -1.03 -9.01
C HIS A 12 -10.92 -2.17 -8.12
N ARG A 13 -10.06 -2.86 -7.37
CA ARG A 13 -10.43 -3.96 -6.47
C ARG A 13 -10.69 -3.50 -5.03
N VAL A 14 -10.50 -2.21 -4.73
CA VAL A 14 -10.87 -1.64 -3.43
C VAL A 14 -12.39 -1.59 -3.33
N SER A 15 -12.98 -2.35 -2.40
CA SER A 15 -14.44 -2.51 -2.27
C SER A 15 -15.04 -1.83 -1.06
N MET A 16 -14.22 -1.49 -0.05
CA MET A 16 -14.64 -0.75 1.13
C MET A 16 -13.51 0.19 1.58
N ILE A 17 -13.90 1.34 2.12
CA ILE A 17 -13.02 2.36 2.67
C ILE A 17 -13.54 2.73 4.06
N GLY A 18 -12.67 2.66 5.07
CA GLY A 18 -12.96 3.02 6.45
C GLY A 18 -13.00 4.54 6.67
N ASN A 19 -13.45 4.94 7.85
CA ASN A 19 -13.59 6.35 8.26
C ASN A 19 -12.46 6.82 9.19
N ASP A 20 -11.33 6.11 9.21
CA ASP A 20 -10.26 6.25 10.20
C ASP A 20 -8.91 6.64 9.57
N MET A 21 -8.94 7.62 8.67
CA MET A 21 -7.76 8.14 7.99
C MET A 21 -6.67 8.58 8.97
N LYS A 22 -5.43 8.12 8.74
CA LYS A 22 -4.22 8.58 9.42
C LYS A 22 -3.05 8.69 8.44
N LEU A 23 -2.14 9.61 8.75
CA LEU A 23 -0.82 9.69 8.13
C LEU A 23 0.17 8.83 8.93
N ASP A 24 1.28 8.45 8.31
CA ASP A 24 2.40 7.84 9.01
C ASP A 24 3.04 8.81 10.04
N THR A 25 3.91 8.30 10.91
CA THR A 25 4.54 9.06 11.99
C THR A 25 5.73 9.90 11.54
N GLY A 26 5.89 10.14 10.23
CA GLY A 26 6.95 10.97 9.64
C GLY A 26 8.27 10.21 9.40
N ILE A 27 8.20 8.92 9.06
CA ILE A 27 9.39 8.06 8.86
C ILE A 27 9.64 7.70 7.39
N GLY A 28 8.76 8.08 6.48
CA GLY A 28 8.81 7.68 5.07
C GLY A 28 9.96 8.33 4.28
N MET A 29 10.60 7.54 3.42
CA MET A 29 11.64 8.00 2.48
C MET A 29 11.31 7.49 1.08
N CYS A 30 11.18 8.39 0.11
CA CYS A 30 10.96 8.04 -1.30
C CYS A 30 12.30 8.00 -2.04
N GLY A 31 12.58 6.89 -2.72
CA GLY A 31 13.76 6.72 -3.56
C GLY A 31 13.43 6.81 -5.05
N LYS A 32 14.15 7.65 -5.81
CA LYS A 32 14.05 7.72 -7.29
C LYS A 32 15.38 8.11 -7.91
N ALA A 33 15.87 7.32 -8.86
CA ALA A 33 17.12 7.57 -9.58
C ALA A 33 18.31 7.87 -8.65
N GLY A 34 18.44 7.13 -7.55
CA GLY A 34 19.50 7.30 -6.55
C GLY A 34 19.28 8.44 -5.55
N GLN A 35 18.26 9.28 -5.73
CA GLN A 35 17.90 10.32 -4.77
C GLN A 35 16.92 9.78 -3.75
N GLY A 36 17.07 10.21 -2.51
CA GLY A 36 16.13 9.92 -1.42
C GLY A 36 15.57 11.23 -0.85
N VAL A 37 14.25 11.31 -0.68
CA VAL A 37 13.58 12.48 -0.10
C VAL A 37 12.55 12.08 0.97
N PRO A 38 12.49 12.78 2.13
CA PRO A 38 11.46 12.51 3.14
C PRO A 38 10.06 12.75 2.57
N VAL A 39 9.16 11.79 2.78
CA VAL A 39 7.76 11.88 2.33
C VAL A 39 6.81 11.29 3.37
N GLY A 40 5.56 11.75 3.34
CA GLY A 40 4.47 11.12 4.10
C GLY A 40 3.60 10.22 3.23
N VAL A 41 2.98 9.22 3.84
CA VAL A 41 1.93 8.37 3.26
C VAL A 41 0.74 8.28 4.21
N GLY A 42 -0.45 7.97 3.70
CA GLY A 42 -1.63 7.80 4.53
C GLY A 42 -2.80 7.16 3.81
N GLN A 43 -3.61 6.47 4.59
CA GLN A 43 -4.86 5.86 4.15
C GLN A 43 -5.73 5.56 5.39
N PRO A 44 -7.07 5.49 5.25
CA PRO A 44 -7.90 4.75 6.20
C PRO A 44 -7.67 3.24 6.03
N HIS A 45 -8.32 2.42 6.85
CA HIS A 45 -8.45 1.02 6.51
C HIS A 45 -9.21 0.87 5.18
N LEU A 46 -8.82 -0.10 4.36
CA LEU A 46 -9.52 -0.44 3.13
C LEU A 46 -9.58 -1.96 2.94
N ARG A 47 -10.60 -2.42 2.21
CA ARG A 47 -10.69 -3.82 1.79
C ARG A 47 -10.38 -3.92 0.31
N MET A 48 -9.47 -4.80 -0.04
CA MET A 48 -9.17 -5.18 -1.41
C MET A 48 -9.71 -6.58 -1.67
N ASN A 49 -10.59 -6.74 -2.66
CA ASN A 49 -11.28 -8.01 -2.91
C ASN A 49 -10.35 -9.13 -3.38
N GLN A 50 -9.21 -8.80 -3.97
CA GLN A 50 -8.25 -9.80 -4.47
C GLN A 50 -6.83 -9.22 -4.51
N MET A 51 -5.89 -9.96 -3.92
CA MET A 51 -4.45 -9.67 -3.95
C MET A 51 -3.66 -10.98 -3.99
N THR A 52 -2.56 -11.03 -4.74
CA THR A 52 -1.65 -12.19 -4.73
C THR A 52 -0.71 -12.09 -3.53
N VAL A 53 -0.64 -13.16 -2.72
CA VAL A 53 0.20 -13.24 -1.53
C VAL A 53 1.30 -14.29 -1.75
N GLY A 54 2.56 -13.86 -1.79
CA GLY A 54 3.73 -14.72 -1.88
C GLY A 54 4.05 -15.38 -0.53
N GLY A 55 3.23 -16.35 -0.14
CA GLY A 55 3.43 -17.20 1.05
C GLY A 55 4.36 -18.39 0.78
N THR A 56 4.78 -19.06 1.84
CA THR A 56 5.47 -20.36 1.79
C THR A 56 4.47 -21.46 2.14
N ARG A 57 4.61 -22.67 1.57
CA ARG A 57 3.87 -23.83 2.08
C ARG A 57 4.30 -24.07 3.53
N VAL A 58 3.31 -24.08 4.43
CA VAL A 58 3.41 -24.65 5.78
C VAL A 58 2.63 -25.95 5.79
#